data_AF-A0A800D8B2-F1
#
_entry.id   AF-A0A800D8B2-F1
#
_cell.length_a   1.000
_cell.length_b   1.000
_cell.length_c   1.000
_cell.angle_alpha   90.00
_cell.angle_beta   90.00
_cell.angle_gamma   90.00
#
_symmetry.space_group_name_H-M   'P 1'
#
loop_
_entity.id
_entity.type
_entity.pdbx_description
1 polymer ?
#
loop_
_entity_poly.entity_id
_entity_poly.type
_entity_poly.pdbx_seq_one_letter_code
_entity_poly.pdbx_strand_id
1 'polypeptide(L)'
;MRLLLEAEYLRRLGRYRRLDRTLTQKYGMTFEEFMERRVVQQKGYTWDVETDAMDWEMAVDGMRTMERKLRELRESGRVQHG
;
A
#
# COMPACT_ATOMS: atom_id res chain seq x y z
N MET A 1 10.12 -19.25 -13.28
CA MET A 1 10.19 -18.55 -11.97
C MET A 1 9.70 -17.09 -12.01
N ARG A 2 10.10 -16.28 -13.00
CA ARG A 2 9.73 -14.84 -13.11
C ARG A 2 8.22 -14.55 -13.07
N LEU A 3 7.41 -15.29 -13.82
CA LEU A 3 5.94 -15.11 -13.86
C LEU A 3 5.27 -15.36 -12.51
N LEU A 4 5.75 -16.33 -11.74
CA LEU A 4 5.23 -16.64 -10.41
C LEU A 4 5.50 -15.48 -9.44
N LEU A 5 6.70 -14.89 -9.52
CA LEU A 5 7.11 -13.76 -8.70
C LEU A 5 6.32 -12.49 -9.04
N GLU A 6 6.15 -12.19 -10.34
CA GLU A 6 5.32 -11.07 -10.80
C GLU A 6 3.87 -11.23 -10.32
N ALA A 7 3.30 -12.43 -10.46
CA ALA A 7 1.95 -12.71 -9.98
C ALA A 7 1.82 -12.52 -8.46
N GLU A 8 2.82 -12.92 -7.66
CA GLU A 8 2.79 -12.69 -6.21
C GLU A 8 2.88 -11.21 -5.84
N TYR A 9 3.73 -10.43 -6.51
CA TYR A 9 3.81 -8.99 -6.27
C TYR A 9 2.52 -8.27 -6.67
N LEU A 10 1.90 -8.65 -7.79
CA LEU A 10 0.60 -8.12 -8.18
C LEU A 10 -0.50 -8.51 -7.19
N ARG A 11 -0.51 -9.74 -6.67
CA ARG A 11 -1.44 -10.18 -5.62
C ARG A 11 -1.29 -9.33 -4.35
N ARG A 12 -0.06 -9.09 -3.89
CA ARG A 12 0.24 -8.24 -2.73
C ARG A 12 -0.19 -6.80 -2.96
N LEU A 13 0.18 -6.23 -4.10
CA LEU A 13 -0.21 -4.88 -4.51
C LEU A 13 -1.74 -4.72 -4.52
N GLY A 14 -2.46 -5.71 -5.03
CA GLY A 14 -3.91 -5.75 -5.01
C GLY A 14 -4.51 -5.78 -3.60
N ARG A 15 -3.87 -6.44 -2.63
CA ARG A 15 -4.30 -6.42 -1.21
C ARG A 15 -4.13 -5.03 -0.61
N TYR A 16 -2.96 -4.42 -0.78
CA TYR A 16 -2.69 -3.08 -0.24
C TYR A 16 -3.62 -2.01 -0.83
N ARG A 17 -3.85 -2.04 -2.15
CA ARG A 17 -4.81 -1.14 -2.81
C ARG A 17 -6.25 -1.30 -2.33
N ARG A 18 -6.66 -2.52 -1.96
CA ARG A 18 -7.99 -2.74 -1.38
C ARG A 18 -8.09 -2.13 0.01
N LEU A 19 -7.07 -2.33 0.85
CA LEU A 19 -7.05 -1.74 2.19
C LEU A 19 -7.05 -0.21 2.14
N ASP A 20 -6.20 0.37 1.30
CA ASP A 20 -6.16 1.83 1.05
C ASP A 20 -7.53 2.37 0.64
N ARG A 21 -8.21 1.71 -0.30
CA ARG A 21 -9.57 2.09 -0.72
C ARG A 21 -10.60 1.96 0.39
N THR A 22 -10.56 0.87 1.16
CA THR A 22 -11.48 0.65 2.28
C THR A 22 -11.33 1.75 3.32
N LEU A 23 -10.11 2.13 3.68
CA LEU A 23 -9.85 3.16 4.68
C LEU A 23 -10.14 4.56 4.13
N THR A 24 -9.87 4.80 2.83
CA THR A 24 -10.31 6.04 2.14
C THR A 24 -11.82 6.20 2.23
N GLN A 25 -12.58 5.12 2.04
CA GLN A 25 -14.05 5.15 2.17
C GLN A 25 -14.50 5.34 3.62
N LYS A 26 -13.83 4.67 4.58
CA LYS A 26 -14.14 4.77 6.02
C LYS A 26 -13.97 6.20 6.54
N TYR A 27 -12.90 6.88 6.12
CA TYR A 27 -12.54 8.19 6.62
C TYR A 27 -12.95 9.35 5.71
N GLY A 28 -13.33 9.06 4.46
CA GLY A 28 -13.73 10.06 3.48
C GLY A 28 -12.59 10.98 3.03
N MET A 29 -11.34 10.52 3.13
CA MET A 29 -10.12 11.28 2.82
C MET A 29 -8.99 10.31 2.44
N THR A 30 -7.91 10.80 1.84
CA THR A 30 -6.71 10.00 1.55
C THR A 30 -5.90 9.74 2.83
N PHE A 31 -4.94 8.81 2.77
CA PHE A 31 -4.00 8.59 3.88
C PHE A 31 -3.21 9.86 4.23
N GLU A 32 -2.76 10.61 3.22
CA GLU A 32 -1.98 11.84 3.40
C GLU A 32 -2.81 12.89 4.15
N GLU A 33 -4.05 13.11 3.73
CA GLU A 33 -4.99 14.02 4.41
C GLU A 33 -5.32 13.55 5.84
N PHE A 34 -5.47 12.23 6.05
CA PHE A 34 -5.69 11.64 7.36
C PHE A 34 -4.54 11.97 8.33
N MET A 35 -3.30 11.87 7.86
CA MET A 35 -2.11 12.17 8.64
C MET A 35 -1.94 13.67 8.90
N GLU A 36 -2.11 14.51 7.87
CA GLU A 36 -2.03 15.97 7.98
C GLU A 36 -3.05 16.53 8.97
N ARG A 37 -4.28 15.98 8.96
CA ARG A 37 -5.34 16.39 9.87
C ARG A 37 -5.19 15.80 11.27
N ARG A 38 -4.23 14.89 11.53
CA ARG A 38 -4.03 14.24 12.83
C ARG A 38 -5.29 13.53 13.33
N VAL A 39 -5.98 12.81 12.45
CA VAL A 39 -7.30 12.21 12.73
C VAL A 39 -7.30 11.30 13.96
N VAL A 40 -6.22 10.52 14.18
CA VAL A 40 -6.04 9.69 15.39
C VAL A 40 -6.24 10.53 16.67
N GLN A 41 -5.63 11.71 16.71
CA GLN A 41 -5.72 12.60 17.86
C GLN A 41 -7.12 13.20 18.00
N GLN A 42 -7.73 13.62 16.88
CA GLN A 42 -9.09 14.15 16.86
C GLN A 42 -10.13 13.13 17.34
N LYS A 43 -9.86 11.84 17.13
CA LYS A 43 -10.71 10.72 17.57
C LYS A 43 -10.35 10.20 18.96
N GLY A 44 -9.39 10.84 19.65
CA GLY A 44 -9.05 10.52 21.03
C GLY A 44 -8.21 9.25 21.20
N TYR A 45 -7.39 8.91 20.21
CA TYR A 45 -6.45 7.76 20.28
C TYR A 45 -7.16 6.43 20.60
N THR A 46 -8.36 6.24 20.04
CA THR A 46 -9.04 4.95 20.16
C THR A 46 -8.24 3.88 19.45
N TRP A 47 -8.14 2.70 20.07
CA TRP A 47 -7.43 1.54 19.52
C TRP A 47 -7.80 1.24 18.06
N ASP A 48 -9.08 1.35 17.69
CA ASP A 48 -9.55 1.12 16.31
C ASP A 48 -8.89 2.08 15.30
N VAL A 49 -8.83 3.37 15.63
CA VAL A 49 -8.31 4.41 14.73
C VAL A 49 -6.78 4.36 14.66
N GLU A 50 -6.12 4.00 15.76
CA GLU A 50 -4.67 3.75 15.77
C GLU A 50 -4.32 2.53 14.90
N THR A 51 -5.09 1.44 15.03
CA THR A 51 -4.91 0.24 14.22
C THR A 51 -5.11 0.53 12.74
N ASP A 52 -6.18 1.26 12.39
CA ASP A 52 -6.39 1.68 11.00
C ASP A 52 -5.21 2.51 10.47
N ALA A 53 -4.68 3.45 11.27
CA ALA A 53 -3.57 4.29 10.84
C ALA A 53 -2.31 3.46 10.54
N MET A 54 -1.98 2.52 11.42
CA MET A 54 -0.83 1.62 11.24
C MET A 54 -1.01 0.69 10.02
N ASP A 55 -2.20 0.12 9.87
CA ASP A 55 -2.52 -0.74 8.73
C ASP A 55 -2.49 0.03 7.41
N TRP A 56 -2.97 1.28 7.41
CA TRP A 56 -2.94 2.14 6.22
C TRP A 56 -1.52 2.53 5.83
N GLU A 57 -0.68 2.94 6.80
CA GLU A 57 0.73 3.26 6.57
C GLU A 57 1.45 2.06 5.95
N MET A 58 1.27 0.88 6.55
CA MET A 58 1.83 -0.37 6.02
C MET A 58 1.35 -0.67 4.60
N ALA A 59 0.09 -0.38 4.29
CA ALA A 59 -0.44 -0.55 2.94
C ALA A 59 0.22 0.39 1.94
N VAL A 60 0.34 1.68 2.26
CA VAL A 60 0.95 2.69 1.38
C VAL A 60 2.42 2.36 1.08
N ASP A 61 3.20 2.01 2.11
CA ASP A 61 4.60 1.61 1.92
C ASP A 61 4.75 0.25 1.22
N GLY A 62 3.82 -0.67 1.50
CA GLY A 62 3.68 -1.94 0.80
C GLY A 62 3.45 -1.74 -0.70
N MET A 63 2.57 -0.80 -1.10
CA MET A 63 2.32 -0.46 -2.50
C MET A 63 3.59 0.05 -3.18
N ARG A 64 4.25 1.06 -2.58
CA ARG A 64 5.52 1.62 -3.11
C ARG A 64 6.58 0.54 -3.31
N THR A 65 6.70 -0.37 -2.34
CA THR A 65 7.66 -1.48 -2.41
C THR A 65 7.33 -2.47 -3.52
N MET A 66 6.06 -2.89 -3.66
CA MET A 66 5.66 -3.83 -4.71
C MET A 66 5.83 -3.21 -6.10
N GLU A 67 5.49 -1.94 -6.27
CA GLU A 67 5.65 -1.23 -7.54
C GLU A 67 7.11 -1.09 -7.96
N ARG A 68 8.01 -0.80 -7.01
CA ARG A 68 9.46 -0.80 -7.25
C ARG A 68 9.95 -2.18 -7.70
N LYS A 69 9.61 -3.24 -6.95
CA LYS A 69 10.02 -4.62 -7.28
C LYS A 69 9.48 -5.10 -8.63
N LEU A 70 8.25 -4.71 -8.99
CA LEU A 70 7.67 -5.00 -10.31
C LEU A 70 8.44 -4.29 -11.43
N ARG A 71 8.88 -3.05 -11.22
CA ARG A 71 9.72 -2.30 -12.16
C ARG A 71 11.07 -3.00 -12.38
N GLU A 72 11.76 -3.32 -11.29
CA GLU A 72 13.05 -4.03 -11.30
C GLU A 72 12.93 -5.41 -12.01
N LEU A 73 11.85 -6.14 -11.74
CA LEU A 73 11.57 -7.44 -12.38
C LEU A 73 11.30 -7.31 -13.90
N ARG A 74 10.76 -6.18 -14.34
CA ARG A 74 10.53 -5.89 -15.76
C ARG A 74 11.81 -5.50 -16.48
N GLU A 75 12.61 -4.66 -15.86
CA GLU A 75 13.90 -4.18 -16.38
C GLU A 75 14.94 -5.29 -16.48
N SER A 76 15.09 -6.11 -15.44
CA SER A 76 16.00 -7.26 -15.42
C SER A 76 15.72 -8.31 -16.51
N GLY A 77 14.48 -8.39 -17.01
CA GLY A 77 14.16 -9.26 -18.14
C GLY A 77 14.26 -8.61 -19.51
N ARG A 78 14.47 -7.29 -19.61
CA ARG A 78 14.82 -6.62 -20.88
C ARG A 78 16.30 -6.78 -21.21
N VAL A 79 17.16 -6.85 -20.18
CA VAL A 79 18.63 -7.01 -20.33
C VAL A 79 19.02 -8.41 -20.84
N GLN A 80 18.16 -9.44 -20.68
CA GLN A 80 18.46 -10.82 -21.11
C GLN A 80 18.04 -11.13 -22.56
N HIS A 81 17.48 -10.16 -23.30
CA HIS A 81 17.03 -10.32 -24.69
C HIS A 81 17.68 -9.31 -25.65
N GLY A 82 18.82 -8.73 -25.26
CA GLY A 82 19.66 -7.88 -26.10
C GLY A 82 20.95 -8.57 -26.50
#